data_AF-A0A7J6W0S9-F1
#
_entry.id   AF-A0A7J6W0S9-F1
#
_cell.length_a   1.000
_cell.length_b   1.000
_cell.length_c   1.000
_cell.angle_alpha   90.00
_cell.angle_beta   90.00
_cell.angle_gamma   90.00
#
_symmetry.space_group_name_H-M   'P 1'
#
loop_
_entity.id
_entity.type
_entity.pdbx_description
1 polymer ?
#
loop_
_entity_poly.entity_id
_entity_poly.type
_entity_poly.pdbx_seq_one_letter_code
_entity_poly.pdbx_strand_id
1 'polypeptide(L)'
;KNNVEINSYKSNTKRHLSSPIHSPADGMIIRLRYLLVYLLQRSLHSRNKKAMELIAKGWNALQEVDRVIDYTEPTDPRLHPLFRTAKENFELALEVDNSNTHARYWLGRLHMKYQCPGACKSIGAALLVEAADMGNPDAQYELGCRLRVEVTLVSIA
;
A
#
# COMPACT_ATOMS: atom_id res chain seq x y z
N LYS A 1 -54.64 37.38 20.13
CA LYS A 1 -54.69 37.05 21.58
C LYS A 1 -54.36 35.57 21.72
N ASN A 2 -53.52 35.25 22.72
CA ASN A 2 -53.06 33.90 23.15
C ASN A 2 -51.85 33.42 22.33
N ASN A 3 -50.59 33.44 22.78
CA ASN A 3 -49.98 33.11 24.09
C ASN A 3 -50.37 31.73 24.64
N VAL A 4 -49.54 30.73 24.34
CA VAL A 4 -49.31 29.48 25.10
C VAL A 4 -47.84 29.11 24.85
N GLU A 5 -46.93 29.59 25.70
CA GLU A 5 -46.26 28.81 26.76
C GLU A 5 -45.40 27.63 26.25
N ILE A 6 -44.09 27.87 26.14
CA ILE A 6 -43.08 26.81 26.25
C ILE A 6 -42.41 27.00 27.62
N ASN A 7 -42.94 26.30 28.61
CA ASN A 7 -42.33 26.11 29.92
C ASN A 7 -41.06 25.26 29.76
N SER A 8 -39.90 25.81 30.13
CA SER A 8 -39.27 25.58 31.44
C SER A 8 -38.77 24.15 31.66
N TYR A 9 -37.48 23.94 31.40
CA TYR A 9 -36.62 23.18 32.33
C TYR A 9 -35.26 23.87 32.45
N LYS A 10 -35.19 24.82 33.39
CA LYS A 10 -33.94 25.18 34.06
C LYS A 10 -33.56 24.02 34.99
N SER A 11 -32.45 23.35 34.73
CA SER A 11 -31.72 22.61 35.75
C SER A 11 -30.34 23.23 35.90
N ASN A 12 -30.25 24.11 36.90
CA ASN A 12 -29.04 24.59 37.52
C ASN A 12 -28.19 23.41 38.00
N THR A 13 -26.93 23.33 37.60
CA THR A 13 -25.90 22.79 38.47
C THR A 13 -24.62 23.59 38.27
N LYS A 14 -24.42 24.58 39.15
CA LYS A 14 -23.12 25.21 39.37
C LYS A 14 -22.09 24.11 39.62
N ARG A 15 -21.16 23.91 38.70
CA ARG A 15 -19.85 23.31 39.01
C ARG A 15 -18.80 24.38 38.74
N HIS A 16 -18.06 24.65 39.80
CA HIS A 16 -16.97 25.60 39.89
C HIS A 16 -16.14 25.65 38.61
N LEU A 17 -15.95 26.85 38.07
CA LEU A 17 -14.91 27.16 37.11
C LEU A 17 -13.57 27.13 37.86
N SER A 18 -13.10 25.94 38.21
CA SER A 18 -11.70 25.73 38.55
C SER A 18 -10.94 25.67 37.23
N SER A 19 -10.21 26.73 36.91
CA SER A 19 -9.19 26.75 35.88
C SER A 19 -8.34 25.47 35.97
N PRO A 20 -8.12 24.72 34.88
CA PRO A 20 -7.11 23.69 34.89
C PRO A 20 -5.76 24.40 35.05
N ILE A 21 -5.09 24.14 36.17
CA ILE A 21 -3.68 24.49 36.33
C ILE A 21 -2.94 23.65 35.30
N HIS A 22 -2.73 24.20 34.10
CA HIS A 22 -1.96 23.53 33.07
C HIS A 22 -0.50 23.59 33.50
N SER A 23 0.03 22.44 33.93
CA SER A 23 1.43 22.36 34.32
C SER A 23 2.29 22.67 33.08
N PRO A 24 3.40 23.42 33.19
CA PRO A 24 4.32 23.63 32.07
C PRO A 24 4.83 22.32 31.46
N ALA A 25 4.78 21.21 32.21
CA ALA A 25 5.07 19.86 31.73
C ALA A 25 4.05 19.36 30.67
N ASP A 26 2.77 19.70 30.79
CA ASP A 26 1.73 19.25 29.85
C ASP A 26 1.90 19.90 28.47
N GLY A 27 2.23 21.20 28.45
CA GLY A 27 2.57 21.92 27.23
C GLY A 27 3.84 21.41 26.56
N MET A 28 4.83 20.98 27.36
CA MET A 28 6.07 20.35 26.86
C MET A 28 5.78 18.98 26.25
N ILE A 29 4.92 18.16 26.86
CA ILE A 29 4.51 16.85 26.34
C ILE A 29 3.76 17.01 25.00
N ILE A 30 2.86 17.99 24.87
CA ILE A 30 2.13 18.24 23.62
C ILE A 30 3.09 18.66 22.50
N ARG A 31 4.03 19.57 22.78
CA ARG A 31 5.05 19.99 21.80
C ARG A 31 5.98 18.85 21.40
N LEU A 32 6.41 18.02 22.36
CA LEU A 32 7.22 16.84 22.09
C LEU A 32 6.46 15.84 21.21
N ARG A 33 5.19 15.54 21.52
CA ARG A 33 4.36 14.66 20.67
C ARG A 33 4.22 15.20 19.26
N TYR A 34 3.94 16.49 19.09
CA TYR A 34 3.83 17.10 17.77
C TYR A 34 5.15 17.03 16.98
N LEU A 35 6.27 17.32 17.63
CA LEU A 35 7.60 17.21 17.03
C LEU A 35 7.91 15.77 16.62
N LEU A 36 7.57 14.79 17.47
CA LEU A 36 7.77 13.36 17.21
C LEU A 36 6.96 12.90 16.01
N VAL A 37 5.68 13.28 15.93
CA VAL A 37 4.81 13.00 14.77
C VAL A 37 5.37 13.64 13.51
N TYR A 38 5.80 14.90 13.57
CA TYR A 38 6.37 15.61 12.43
C TYR A 38 7.68 14.97 11.92
N LEU A 39 8.59 14.59 12.83
CA LEU A 39 9.83 13.91 12.48
C LEU A 39 9.58 12.51 11.90
N LEU A 40 8.62 11.77 12.46
CA LEU A 40 8.19 10.48 11.95
C LEU A 40 7.62 10.61 10.53
N GLN A 41 6.75 11.59 10.30
CA GLN A 41 6.13 11.84 8.99
C GLN A 41 7.17 12.24 7.93
N ARG A 42 8.16 13.07 8.29
CA ARG A 42 9.26 13.45 7.39
C ARG A 42 10.18 12.28 7.04
N SER A 43 10.50 11.43 8.02
CA SER A 43 11.29 10.20 7.81
C SER A 43 10.55 9.18 6.94
N LEU A 44 9.24 8.99 7.16
CA LEU A 44 8.38 8.16 6.32
C LEU A 44 8.30 8.70 4.89
N HIS A 45 8.10 10.01 4.72
CA HIS A 45 8.00 10.62 3.39
C HIS A 45 9.29 10.43 2.56
N SER A 46 10.47 10.54 3.18
CA SER A 46 11.75 10.30 2.50
C SER A 46 11.94 8.85 2.07
N ARG A 47 11.50 7.88 2.89
CA ARG A 47 11.61 6.44 2.57
C ARG A 47 10.63 6.05 1.46
N ASN A 48 9.38 6.51 1.56
CA ASN A 48 8.36 6.27 0.55
C ASN A 48 8.76 6.87 -0.80
N LYS A 49 9.34 8.08 -0.81
CA LYS A 49 9.84 8.68 -2.06
C LYS A 49 10.90 7.82 -2.72
N LYS A 50 11.90 7.35 -1.96
CA LYS A 50 12.97 6.50 -2.48
C LYS A 50 12.44 5.14 -2.98
N ALA A 51 11.53 4.52 -2.24
CA ALA A 51 10.89 3.27 -2.66
C ALA A 51 10.09 3.46 -3.96
N MET A 52 9.35 4.57 -4.10
CA MET A 52 8.58 4.87 -5.32
C MET A 52 9.48 5.13 -6.53
N GLU A 53 10.65 5.74 -6.36
CA GLU A 53 11.63 5.91 -7.46
C GLU A 53 12.15 4.55 -7.96
N LEU A 54 12.40 3.61 -7.05
CA LEU A 54 12.80 2.25 -7.40
C LEU A 54 11.67 1.49 -8.12
N ILE A 55 10.44 1.60 -7.61
CA ILE A 55 9.26 1.03 -8.27
C ILE A 55 9.10 1.60 -9.68
N ALA A 56 9.29 2.90 -9.86
CA ALA A 56 9.19 3.53 -11.18
C ALA A 56 10.25 2.99 -12.15
N LYS A 57 11.49 2.79 -11.70
CA LYS A 57 12.55 2.17 -12.53
C LYS A 57 12.20 0.73 -12.91
N GLY A 58 11.71 -0.06 -11.96
CA GLY A 58 11.28 -1.43 -12.23
C GLY A 58 10.10 -1.48 -13.20
N TRP A 59 9.14 -0.57 -13.04
CA TRP A 59 7.99 -0.45 -13.92
C TRP A 59 8.38 -0.05 -15.35
N ASN A 60 9.29 0.90 -15.53
CA ASN A 60 9.79 1.27 -16.85
C ASN A 60 10.42 0.07 -17.59
N ALA A 61 11.16 -0.78 -16.87
CA ALA A 61 11.70 -2.02 -17.44
C ALA A 61 10.58 -2.99 -17.85
N LEU A 62 9.52 -3.12 -17.05
CA LEU A 62 8.36 -3.95 -17.40
C LEU A 62 7.54 -3.38 -18.56
N GLN A 63 7.41 -2.06 -18.69
CA GLN A 63 6.75 -1.45 -19.84
C GLN A 63 7.48 -1.75 -21.14
N GLU A 64 8.82 -1.73 -21.11
CA GLU A 64 9.61 -2.11 -22.27
C GLU A 64 9.41 -3.59 -22.63
N VAL A 65 9.30 -4.48 -21.64
CA VAL A 65 8.93 -5.88 -21.88
C VAL A 65 7.53 -5.99 -22.48
N ASP A 66 6.52 -5.37 -21.85
CA ASP A 66 5.12 -5.42 -22.30
C ASP A 66 4.97 -4.89 -23.75
N ARG A 67 5.85 -3.97 -24.18
CA ARG A 67 5.88 -3.46 -25.57
C ARG A 67 6.29 -4.51 -26.60
N VAL A 68 7.20 -5.42 -26.23
CA VAL A 68 7.85 -6.35 -27.17
C VAL A 68 7.41 -7.80 -26.98
N ILE A 69 6.77 -8.13 -25.86
CA ILE A 69 6.42 -9.51 -25.49
C ILE A 69 5.45 -10.17 -26.48
N ASP A 70 4.58 -9.40 -27.13
CA ASP A 70 3.62 -9.90 -28.12
C ASP A 70 4.31 -10.35 -29.43
N TYR A 71 5.54 -9.88 -29.69
CA TYR A 71 6.29 -10.14 -30.92
C TYR A 71 7.56 -10.96 -30.70
N THR A 72 7.84 -11.37 -29.47
CA THR A 72 9.06 -12.10 -29.09
C THR A 72 8.72 -13.45 -28.48
N GLU A 73 9.65 -14.41 -28.54
CA GLU A 73 9.45 -15.66 -27.84
C GLU A 73 9.35 -15.40 -26.33
N PRO A 74 8.44 -16.07 -25.59
CA PRO A 74 8.26 -15.84 -24.14
C PRO A 74 9.52 -16.04 -23.30
N THR A 75 10.51 -16.74 -23.84
CA THR A 75 11.80 -17.06 -23.20
C THR A 75 12.97 -16.39 -23.93
N ASP A 76 12.72 -15.33 -24.71
CA ASP A 76 13.76 -14.62 -25.44
C ASP A 76 14.84 -14.11 -24.45
N PRO A 77 16.10 -14.53 -24.61
CA PRO A 77 17.19 -14.11 -23.75
C PRO A 77 17.39 -12.59 -23.66
N ARG A 78 16.92 -11.83 -24.65
CA ARG A 78 17.00 -10.36 -24.68
C ARG A 78 16.12 -9.70 -23.63
N LEU A 79 15.08 -10.38 -23.15
CA LEU A 79 14.21 -9.88 -22.09
C LEU A 79 14.78 -10.15 -20.69
N HIS A 80 15.73 -11.09 -20.56
CA HIS A 80 16.32 -11.44 -19.26
C HIS A 80 16.95 -10.25 -18.51
N PRO A 81 17.68 -9.32 -19.15
CA PRO A 81 18.20 -8.14 -18.47
C PRO A 81 17.08 -7.22 -17.95
N LEU A 82 15.97 -7.08 -18.69
CA LEU A 82 14.83 -6.27 -18.27
C LEU A 82 14.11 -6.90 -17.08
N PHE A 83 13.87 -8.21 -17.11
CA PHE A 83 13.31 -8.95 -15.98
C PHE A 83 14.18 -8.88 -14.74
N ARG A 84 15.50 -9.04 -14.91
CA ARG A 84 16.46 -8.90 -13.81
C ARG A 84 16.40 -7.51 -13.20
N THR A 85 16.46 -6.47 -14.05
CA THR A 85 16.40 -5.07 -13.61
C THR A 85 15.10 -4.78 -12.88
N ALA A 86 13.96 -5.22 -13.41
CA ALA A 86 12.67 -5.04 -12.75
C ALA A 86 12.63 -5.70 -11.38
N LYS A 87 13.04 -6.98 -11.30
CA LYS A 87 13.09 -7.75 -10.06
C LYS A 87 13.95 -7.07 -8.99
N GLU A 88 15.20 -6.73 -9.34
CA GLU A 88 16.14 -6.10 -8.42
C GLU A 88 15.62 -4.76 -7.89
N ASN A 89 15.00 -3.94 -8.75
CA ASN A 89 14.44 -2.66 -8.30
C ASN A 89 13.23 -2.84 -7.37
N PHE A 90 12.37 -3.85 -7.59
CA PHE A 90 11.26 -4.12 -6.68
C PHE A 90 11.73 -4.71 -5.34
N GLU A 91 12.73 -5.58 -5.35
CA GLU A 91 13.35 -6.11 -4.13
C GLU A 91 14.00 -4.98 -3.31
N LEU A 92 14.80 -4.11 -3.96
CA LEU A 92 15.37 -2.92 -3.31
C LEU A 92 14.27 -1.97 -2.78
N ALA A 93 13.14 -1.85 -3.47
CA ALA A 93 12.03 -1.03 -2.98
C ALA A 93 11.44 -1.59 -1.69
N LEU A 94 11.33 -2.92 -1.56
CA LEU A 94 10.88 -3.59 -0.34
C LEU A 94 11.93 -3.55 0.79
N GLU A 95 13.22 -3.53 0.47
CA GLU A 95 14.28 -3.30 1.47
C GLU A 95 14.20 -1.89 2.06
N VAL A 96 13.87 -0.88 1.23
CA VAL A 96 13.70 0.51 1.68
C VAL A 96 12.38 0.70 2.45
N ASP A 97 11.31 0.06 1.97
CA ASP A 97 9.98 0.12 2.56
C ASP A 97 9.24 -1.22 2.40
N ASN A 98 9.39 -2.09 3.41
CA ASN A 98 8.72 -3.38 3.44
C ASN A 98 7.18 -3.25 3.53
N SER A 99 6.66 -2.09 3.92
CA SER A 99 5.21 -1.86 3.95
C SER A 99 4.63 -1.47 2.59
N ASN A 100 5.48 -1.28 1.57
CA ASN A 100 5.04 -0.82 0.26
C ASN A 100 4.28 -1.93 -0.48
N THR A 101 2.97 -1.74 -0.60
CA THR A 101 2.09 -2.72 -1.24
C THR A 101 2.27 -2.77 -2.76
N HIS A 102 2.67 -1.66 -3.39
CA HIS A 102 2.90 -1.61 -4.84
C HIS A 102 4.13 -2.43 -5.23
N ALA A 103 5.25 -2.29 -4.52
CA ALA A 103 6.45 -3.09 -4.80
C ALA A 103 6.16 -4.60 -4.67
N ARG A 104 5.43 -4.99 -3.62
CA ARG A 104 5.03 -6.37 -3.37
C ARG A 104 4.12 -6.91 -4.48
N TYR A 105 3.11 -6.13 -4.88
CA TYR A 105 2.23 -6.45 -6.01
C TYR A 105 3.02 -6.65 -7.31
N TRP A 106 3.90 -5.71 -7.66
CA TRP A 106 4.67 -5.78 -8.91
C TRP A 106 5.64 -6.96 -8.94
N LEU A 107 6.29 -7.27 -7.82
CA LEU A 107 7.15 -8.45 -7.69
C LEU A 107 6.34 -9.75 -7.80
N GLY A 108 5.16 -9.81 -7.18
CA GLY A 108 4.23 -10.93 -7.31
C GLY A 108 3.76 -11.13 -8.75
N ARG A 109 3.36 -10.03 -9.42
CA ARG A 109 2.95 -10.02 -10.82
C ARG A 109 4.08 -10.41 -11.76
N LEU A 110 5.32 -10.01 -11.46
CA LEU A 110 6.51 -10.41 -12.21
C LEU A 110 6.63 -11.93 -12.28
N HIS A 111 6.49 -12.60 -11.13
CA HIS A 111 6.58 -14.06 -11.00
C HIS A 111 5.38 -14.82 -11.59
N MET A 112 4.21 -14.19 -11.68
CA MET A 112 2.99 -14.83 -12.17
C MET A 112 2.78 -14.65 -13.68
N LYS A 113 2.95 -13.43 -14.18
CA LYS A 113 2.65 -13.06 -15.58
C LYS A 113 3.80 -13.40 -16.52
N TYR A 114 5.05 -13.22 -16.08
CA TYR A 114 6.21 -13.30 -16.96
C TYR A 114 7.02 -14.57 -16.71
N GLN A 115 7.47 -15.23 -17.78
CA GLN A 115 8.43 -16.33 -17.73
C GLN A 115 9.85 -15.80 -17.55
N CYS A 116 10.15 -15.17 -16.40
CA CYS A 116 11.53 -14.82 -16.08
C CYS A 116 12.32 -16.06 -15.63
N PRO A 117 13.63 -16.15 -15.93
CA PRO A 117 14.47 -17.23 -15.39
C PRO A 117 14.43 -17.23 -13.86
N GLY A 118 14.06 -18.36 -13.27
CA GLY A 118 13.86 -18.46 -11.82
C GLY A 118 12.52 -17.92 -11.32
N ALA A 119 11.53 -17.69 -12.21
CA ALA A 119 10.17 -17.40 -11.81
C ALA A 119 9.57 -18.56 -11.02
N CYS A 120 8.92 -18.25 -9.89
CA CYS A 120 8.20 -19.24 -9.11
C CYS A 120 6.78 -18.74 -8.86
N LYS A 121 5.79 -19.42 -9.46
CA LYS A 121 4.38 -19.03 -9.36
C LYS A 121 3.84 -19.08 -7.93
N SER A 122 4.34 -19.99 -7.09
CA SER A 122 3.92 -20.05 -5.68
C SER A 122 4.39 -18.82 -4.89
N ILE A 123 5.62 -18.36 -5.12
CA ILE A 123 6.14 -17.11 -4.53
C ILE A 123 5.34 -15.92 -5.04
N GLY A 124 5.07 -15.88 -6.35
CA GLY A 124 4.25 -14.82 -6.96
C GLY A 124 2.85 -14.74 -6.37
N ALA A 125 2.19 -15.88 -6.16
CA ALA A 125 0.88 -15.96 -5.53
C ALA A 125 0.91 -15.50 -4.06
N ALA A 126 1.90 -15.94 -3.28
CA ALA A 126 2.07 -15.52 -1.89
C ALA A 126 2.22 -13.99 -1.77
N LEU A 127 3.08 -13.39 -2.60
CA LEU A 127 3.28 -11.93 -2.64
C LEU A 127 2.01 -11.17 -3.02
N LEU A 128 1.21 -11.70 -3.96
CA LEU A 128 -0.07 -11.08 -4.33
C LEU A 128 -1.10 -11.14 -3.22
N VAL A 129 -1.20 -12.28 -2.50
CA VAL A 129 -2.07 -12.42 -1.33
C VAL A 129 -1.66 -11.44 -0.24
N GLU A 130 -0.38 -11.39 0.12
CA GLU A 130 0.13 -10.42 1.09
C GLU A 130 -0.17 -8.97 0.67
N ALA A 131 0.02 -8.62 -0.60
CA ALA A 131 -0.28 -7.28 -1.10
C ALA A 131 -1.79 -6.96 -1.00
N ALA A 132 -2.66 -7.93 -1.29
CA ALA A 132 -4.10 -7.78 -1.20
C ALA A 132 -4.58 -7.65 0.26
N ASP A 133 -4.01 -8.43 1.18
CA ASP A 133 -4.31 -8.39 2.62
C ASP A 133 -3.87 -7.05 3.24
N MET A 134 -2.77 -6.48 2.76
CA MET A 134 -2.31 -5.14 3.13
C MET A 134 -3.16 -4.01 2.50
N GLY A 135 -4.17 -4.34 1.70
CA GLY A 135 -5.13 -3.38 1.14
C GLY A 135 -4.77 -2.83 -0.24
N ASN A 136 -3.94 -3.52 -1.03
CA ASN A 136 -3.67 -3.11 -2.41
C ASN A 136 -4.87 -3.41 -3.32
N PRO A 137 -5.50 -2.40 -3.95
CA PRO A 137 -6.69 -2.61 -4.77
C PRO A 137 -6.39 -3.38 -6.07
N ASP A 138 -5.21 -3.19 -6.67
CA ASP A 138 -4.81 -3.89 -7.90
C ASP A 138 -4.62 -5.39 -7.62
N ALA A 139 -3.97 -5.74 -6.50
CA ALA A 139 -3.79 -7.12 -6.07
C ALA A 139 -5.12 -7.80 -5.74
N GLN A 140 -6.02 -7.10 -5.04
CA GLN A 140 -7.37 -7.60 -4.73
C GLN A 140 -8.17 -7.87 -6.01
N TYR A 141 -8.09 -6.98 -6.99
CA TYR A 141 -8.73 -7.16 -8.29
C TYR A 141 -8.14 -8.35 -9.06
N GLU A 142 -6.82 -8.49 -9.08
CA GLU A 142 -6.14 -9.60 -9.78
C GLU A 142 -6.49 -10.96 -9.15
N LEU A 143 -6.48 -11.06 -7.81
CA LEU A 143 -6.90 -12.26 -7.10
C LEU A 143 -8.39 -12.57 -7.34
N GLY A 144 -9.25 -11.55 -7.29
CA GLY A 144 -10.67 -11.71 -7.59
C GLY A 144 -10.92 -12.23 -9.01
N CYS A 145 -10.17 -11.74 -10.00
CA CYS A 145 -10.22 -12.25 -11.37
C CYS A 145 -9.82 -13.72 -11.45
N ARG A 146 -8.76 -14.14 -10.74
CA ARG A 146 -8.29 -15.53 -10.76
C ARG A 146 -9.24 -16.50 -10.05
N LEU A 147 -9.75 -16.14 -8.88
CA LEU A 147 -10.72 -16.95 -8.15
C LEU A 147 -12.01 -17.17 -8.95
N ARG A 148 -12.46 -16.15 -9.69
CA ARG A 148 -13.60 -16.30 -10.61
C ARG A 148 -13.37 -17.38 -11.66
N VAL A 149 -12.17 -17.45 -12.24
CA VAL A 149 -11.82 -18.45 -13.27
C VAL A 149 -11.88 -19.86 -12.69
N GLU A 150 -11.37 -20.08 -11.47
CA GLU A 150 -11.40 -21.39 -10.80
C GLU A 150 -12.83 -21.85 -10.50
N VAL A 151 -13.69 -20.96 -9.99
CA VAL A 151 -15.10 -21.29 -9.69
C VAL A 151 -15.89 -21.66 -10.96
N THR A 152 -15.63 -21.00 -12.09
CA THR A 152 -16.26 -21.39 -13.37
C THR A 152 -15.79 -22.75 -13.89
N LEU A 153 -14.52 -23.13 -13.72
CA LEU A 153 -14.02 -24.42 -14.21
C LEU A 153 -14.57 -25.60 -13.40
N VAL A 154 -14.73 -25.45 -12.09
CA VAL A 154 -15.31 -26.50 -11.21
C VAL A 154 -16.81 -26.68 -11.42
N SER A 155 -17.50 -25.65 -11.94
CA SER A 155 -18.95 -25.71 -12.18
C SER A 155 -19.33 -26.31 -13.55
N ILE A 156 -18.35 -26.56 -14.42
CA ILE A 156 -18.54 -27.09 -15.78
C ILE A 156 -17.95 -28.51 -15.93
N ALA A 157 -17.23 -29.00 -14.91
CA ALA A 157 -16.72 -30.38 -14.82
C ALA A 157 -17.66 -31.27 -14.00
#